data_AF-A0A6J8DEW4-F1
#
_entry.id   AF-A0A6J8DEW4-F1
#
_cell.length_a   1.000
_cell.length_b   1.000
_cell.length_c   1.000
_cell.angle_alpha   90.00
_cell.angle_beta   90.00
_cell.angle_gamma   90.00
#
_symmetry.space_group_name_H-M   'P 1'
#
loop_
_entity.id
_entity.type
_entity.pdbx_description
1 polymer ?
#
loop_
_entity_poly.entity_id
_entity_poly.type
_entity_poly.pdbx_seq_one_letter_code
_entity_poly.pdbx_strand_id
1 'polypeptide(L)'
;MVELGADVKSKGSNGNTVLHVVIDEEKFSKDNVSFFLINRADINAINNFEETPLVSCMKRGSNYATVENISFLLENGANPNICANGSNSALLEAISFESYDVATVLIDHKANLNHVGKNGNTVLHVVFSKEQRRMVQHYSYFDDYDFYDYIESDDDMYDMYSDSSSNAFIGESERDNDKDCTLQINDTRTTITEIPMTEDTDQETNPDIKDDNDTKPEKTENKLLSEEICKRDAASIKTANDEIRKGKDMCEVLEIAVQLMNAGACLNIVNKDGHTPLNCLIKKQDTTTIEAVLPYLLEKGSDPNLGKDLPLIAAAFLDQTMTTKMLLEHGADVDRKNSKGHTALTTTLEVYCHSTKAGLRYRKGIVDIQLSAGASATFQDGNEKNPLILLINSVKQSENYYYTGYDMEVHVSETVSKLIGNGADPNSTPTGEDSALIVAVEYTLLPVVKILLESCADINHLEKNGQNVVHSCFRSEENDERQYNR
;
A
#
# COMPACT_ATOMS: atom_id res chain seq x y z
N MET A 1 17.99 5.26 53.48
CA MET A 1 18.27 6.48 52.67
C MET A 1 17.05 7.35 52.50
N VAL A 2 15.94 6.88 51.89
CA VAL A 2 14.70 7.67 51.80
C VAL A 2 14.19 8.09 53.19
N GLU A 3 14.15 7.16 54.14
CA GLU A 3 13.85 7.43 55.57
C GLU A 3 14.82 8.42 56.26
N LEU A 4 15.98 8.70 55.66
CA LEU A 4 16.96 9.67 56.12
C LEU A 4 16.87 11.01 55.37
N GLY A 5 15.81 11.23 54.59
CA GLY A 5 15.52 12.47 53.87
C GLY A 5 16.03 12.53 52.43
N ALA A 6 16.42 11.42 51.81
CA ALA A 6 16.79 11.39 50.39
C ALA A 6 15.56 11.57 49.48
N ASP A 7 15.56 12.60 48.64
CA ASP A 7 14.44 12.92 47.74
C ASP A 7 14.36 11.93 46.55
N VAL A 8 13.27 11.16 46.50
CA VAL A 8 12.95 10.19 45.45
C VAL A 8 12.64 10.83 44.09
N LYS A 9 12.41 12.16 44.04
CA LYS A 9 12.18 12.92 42.82
C LYS A 9 13.48 13.46 42.19
N SER A 10 14.62 13.26 42.84
CA SER A 10 15.94 13.59 42.31
C SER A 10 16.13 12.99 40.92
N LYS A 11 16.64 13.80 39.98
CA LYS A 11 17.01 13.38 38.63
C LYS A 11 18.53 13.20 38.52
N GLY A 12 18.95 12.10 37.89
CA GLY A 12 20.35 11.89 37.48
C GLY A 12 20.76 12.75 36.28
N SER A 13 21.99 12.57 35.79
CA SER A 13 22.56 13.32 34.64
C SER A 13 21.68 13.26 33.39
N ASN A 14 21.02 12.14 33.16
CA ASN A 14 20.20 11.87 31.98
C ASN A 14 18.71 12.20 32.24
N GLY A 15 18.38 12.89 33.34
CA GLY A 15 17.00 13.20 33.73
C GLY A 15 16.24 12.05 34.39
N ASN A 16 16.80 10.83 34.38
CA ASN A 16 16.23 9.64 35.01
C ASN A 16 15.96 9.87 36.50
N THR A 17 14.72 9.66 36.94
CA THR A 17 14.34 9.54 38.36
C THR A 17 14.69 8.15 38.90
N VAL A 18 14.54 7.93 40.21
CA VAL A 18 14.77 6.60 40.80
C VAL A 18 13.92 5.49 40.15
N LEU A 19 12.68 5.80 39.74
CA LEU A 19 11.82 4.85 39.06
C LEU A 19 12.33 4.47 37.66
N HIS A 20 12.93 5.41 36.91
CA HIS A 20 13.58 5.06 35.65
C HIS A 20 14.72 4.06 35.84
N VAL A 21 15.43 4.11 36.98
CA VAL A 21 16.56 3.21 37.24
C VAL A 21 16.07 1.83 37.69
N VAL A 22 15.21 1.74 38.71
CA VAL A 22 14.81 0.44 39.27
C VAL A 22 13.83 -0.37 38.41
N ILE A 23 13.23 0.25 37.39
CA ILE A 23 12.43 -0.40 36.35
C ILE A 23 13.31 -0.89 35.18
N ASP A 24 14.53 -0.36 35.07
CA ASP A 24 15.51 -0.56 33.99
C ASP A 24 16.71 -1.44 34.43
N GLU A 25 16.64 -2.02 35.62
CA GLU A 25 17.62 -2.97 36.16
C GLU A 25 17.26 -4.42 35.80
N GLU A 26 18.29 -5.26 35.64
CA GLU A 26 18.20 -6.73 35.45
C GLU A 26 17.36 -7.45 36.52
N LYS A 27 17.09 -6.79 37.65
CA LYS A 27 16.31 -7.29 38.79
C LYS A 27 15.15 -6.37 39.11
N PHE A 28 14.28 -6.14 38.12
CA PHE A 28 12.98 -5.49 38.31
C PHE A 28 12.29 -6.04 39.57
N SER A 29 12.04 -5.18 40.54
CA SER A 29 11.49 -5.54 41.84
C SER A 29 10.21 -4.76 42.10
N LYS A 30 9.09 -5.49 42.12
CA LYS A 30 7.76 -4.94 42.44
C LYS A 30 7.74 -4.31 43.84
N ASP A 31 8.52 -4.84 44.77
CA ASP A 31 8.69 -4.27 46.12
C ASP A 31 9.46 -2.94 46.07
N ASN A 32 10.55 -2.84 45.28
CA ASN A 32 11.30 -1.59 45.13
C ASN A 32 10.42 -0.50 44.50
N VAL A 33 9.73 -0.82 43.41
CA VAL A 33 8.81 0.11 42.73
C VAL A 33 7.71 0.55 43.70
N SER A 34 7.04 -0.39 44.38
CA SER A 34 6.02 -0.09 45.40
C SER A 34 6.56 0.84 46.49
N PHE A 35 7.76 0.57 47.01
CA PHE A 35 8.39 1.39 48.04
C PHE A 35 8.62 2.83 47.57
N PHE A 36 9.11 3.04 46.35
CA PHE A 36 9.30 4.39 45.82
C PHE A 36 7.99 5.11 45.52
N LEU A 37 6.95 4.41 45.05
CA LEU A 37 5.61 4.97 44.84
C LEU A 37 4.94 5.40 46.16
N ILE A 38 5.03 4.57 47.21
CA ILE A 38 4.57 4.92 48.57
C ILE A 38 5.28 6.17 49.09
N ASN A 39 6.58 6.32 48.78
CA ASN A 39 7.38 7.51 49.10
C ASN A 39 7.17 8.69 48.12
N ARG A 40 6.12 8.65 47.28
CA ARG A 40 5.70 9.71 46.33
C ARG A 40 6.66 9.97 45.17
N ALA A 41 7.41 8.95 44.73
CA ALA A 41 8.03 8.99 43.41
C ALA A 41 6.93 9.04 42.33
N ASP A 42 7.20 9.77 41.25
CA ASP A 42 6.24 9.95 40.15
C ASP A 42 6.50 8.93 39.04
N ILE A 43 5.54 8.02 38.84
CA ILE A 43 5.57 6.94 37.84
C ILE A 43 5.51 7.46 36.39
N ASN A 44 5.05 8.70 36.21
CA ASN A 44 4.89 9.36 34.92
C ASN A 44 5.90 10.50 34.70
N ALA A 45 6.89 10.65 35.59
CA ALA A 45 7.97 11.61 35.38
C ALA A 45 8.73 11.29 34.08
N ILE A 46 9.12 12.31 33.33
CA ILE A 46 9.93 12.14 32.11
C ILE A 46 11.42 12.38 32.34
N ASN A 47 12.30 11.64 31.66
CA ASN A 47 13.75 11.87 31.63
C ASN A 47 14.17 12.94 30.58
N ASN A 48 15.48 13.09 30.30
CA ASN A 48 15.97 14.05 29.29
C ASN A 48 15.75 13.59 27.84
N PHE A 49 15.25 12.37 27.63
CA PHE A 49 14.84 11.84 26.33
C PHE A 49 13.31 11.92 26.13
N GLU A 50 12.59 12.64 27.02
CA GLU A 50 11.13 12.74 27.08
C GLU A 50 10.41 11.38 27.27
N GLU A 51 11.11 10.37 27.81
CA GLU A 51 10.57 9.05 28.10
C GLU A 51 10.07 8.96 29.54
N THR A 52 9.02 8.18 29.77
CA THR A 52 8.63 7.69 31.11
C THR A 52 9.37 6.40 31.46
N PRO A 53 9.42 5.96 32.74
CA PRO A 53 9.97 4.67 33.12
C PRO A 53 9.35 3.48 32.37
N LEU A 54 8.07 3.57 32.02
CA LEU A 54 7.34 2.59 31.21
C LEU A 54 7.88 2.51 29.78
N VAL A 55 8.19 3.65 29.14
CA VAL A 55 8.72 3.67 27.76
C VAL A 55 10.22 3.30 27.73
N SER A 56 11.01 3.74 28.70
CA SER A 56 12.45 3.46 28.74
C SER A 56 12.76 1.96 28.84
N CYS A 57 12.02 1.18 29.65
CA CYS A 57 12.28 -0.26 29.77
C CYS A 57 11.89 -1.07 28.52
N MET A 58 10.96 -0.57 27.70
CA MET A 58 10.58 -1.20 26.42
C MET A 58 11.66 -1.02 25.35
N LYS A 59 12.36 0.12 25.34
CA LYS A 59 13.38 0.46 24.33
C LYS A 59 14.69 -0.32 24.45
N ARG A 60 14.93 -1.02 25.57
CA ARG A 60 16.17 -1.79 25.80
C ARG A 60 16.04 -3.29 25.50
N GLY A 61 14.89 -3.72 24.96
CA GLY A 61 14.66 -5.07 24.45
C GLY A 61 13.74 -5.92 25.32
N SER A 62 13.29 -7.03 24.74
CA SER A 62 12.20 -7.89 25.24
C SER A 62 12.42 -8.50 26.63
N ASN A 63 13.66 -8.55 27.14
CA ASN A 63 13.97 -9.12 28.46
C ASN A 63 13.40 -8.30 29.64
N TYR A 64 13.11 -7.00 29.44
CA TYR A 64 12.71 -6.09 30.53
C TYR A 64 11.22 -5.77 30.52
N ALA A 65 10.65 -5.58 29.32
CA ALA A 65 9.24 -5.32 29.09
C ALA A 65 8.38 -6.60 29.11
N THR A 66 8.50 -7.40 30.16
CA THR A 66 7.62 -8.57 30.33
C THR A 66 6.20 -8.13 30.62
N VAL A 67 5.22 -8.94 30.21
CA VAL A 67 3.78 -8.75 30.50
C VAL A 67 3.55 -8.46 31.99
N GLU A 68 4.20 -9.24 32.85
CA GLU A 68 4.09 -9.13 34.31
C GLU A 68 4.63 -7.80 34.88
N ASN A 69 5.64 -7.21 34.24
CA ASN A 69 6.21 -5.92 34.63
C ASN A 69 5.33 -4.78 34.12
N ILE A 70 4.92 -4.84 32.85
CA ILE A 70 4.12 -3.82 32.19
C ILE A 70 2.74 -3.70 32.85
N SER A 71 2.02 -4.82 33.07
CA SER A 71 0.74 -4.80 33.81
C SER A 71 0.89 -4.16 35.19
N PHE A 72 1.92 -4.55 35.95
CA PHE A 72 2.14 -4.00 37.29
C PHE A 72 2.40 -2.48 37.29
N LEU A 73 3.10 -1.94 36.29
CA LEU A 73 3.29 -0.50 36.16
C LEU A 73 1.98 0.24 35.82
N LEU A 74 1.18 -0.34 34.92
CA LEU A 74 -0.11 0.22 34.50
C LEU A 74 -1.14 0.17 35.65
N GLU A 75 -1.20 -0.93 36.40
CA GLU A 75 -1.97 -1.09 37.64
C GLU A 75 -1.61 -0.02 38.69
N ASN A 76 -0.34 0.40 38.74
CA ASN A 76 0.16 1.46 39.62
C ASN A 76 0.05 2.88 39.01
N GLY A 77 -0.67 3.04 37.89
CA GLY A 77 -0.99 4.35 37.30
C GLY A 77 0.04 4.91 36.32
N ALA A 78 0.93 4.07 35.76
CA ALA A 78 1.72 4.45 34.58
C ALA A 78 0.78 4.72 33.40
N ASN A 79 1.02 5.83 32.68
CA ASN A 79 0.21 6.23 31.54
C ASN A 79 0.91 5.80 30.23
N PRO A 80 0.36 4.85 29.46
CA PRO A 80 0.99 4.33 28.23
C PRO A 80 1.07 5.35 27.08
N ASN A 81 0.45 6.53 27.26
CA ASN A 81 0.33 7.58 26.26
C ASN A 81 1.40 8.67 26.38
N ILE A 82 2.24 8.66 27.42
CA ILE A 82 3.31 9.66 27.60
C ILE A 82 4.59 9.16 26.93
N CYS A 83 4.96 9.82 25.83
CA CYS A 83 6.18 9.59 25.06
C CYS A 83 6.66 10.90 24.41
N ALA A 84 7.91 10.92 23.95
CA ALA A 84 8.53 12.08 23.31
C ALA A 84 7.83 12.45 21.99
N ASN A 85 7.80 13.73 21.65
CA ASN A 85 7.19 14.19 20.39
C ASN A 85 7.88 13.55 19.17
N GLY A 86 7.10 12.93 18.27
CA GLY A 86 7.61 12.21 17.10
C GLY A 86 8.31 10.88 17.40
N SER A 87 8.31 10.42 18.65
CA SER A 87 8.75 9.07 19.02
C SER A 87 7.60 8.06 19.00
N ASN A 88 7.93 6.79 19.18
CA ASN A 88 6.94 5.72 19.31
C ASN A 88 6.31 5.76 20.71
N SER A 89 4.99 5.57 20.78
CA SER A 89 4.28 5.29 22.03
C SER A 89 4.63 3.89 22.56
N ALA A 90 4.28 3.58 23.83
CA ALA A 90 4.49 2.25 24.40
C ALA A 90 3.90 1.14 23.52
N LEU A 91 2.68 1.34 23.00
CA LEU A 91 2.01 0.37 22.11
C LEU A 91 2.74 0.21 20.76
N LEU A 92 3.29 1.29 20.20
CA LEU A 92 4.11 1.20 18.99
C LEU A 92 5.43 0.48 19.23
N GLU A 93 6.11 0.67 20.37
CA GLU A 93 7.33 -0.09 20.68
C GLU A 93 6.98 -1.58 20.88
N ALA A 94 5.90 -1.92 21.60
CA ALA A 94 5.46 -3.32 21.76
C ALA A 94 5.25 -4.03 20.41
N ILE A 95 4.55 -3.38 19.48
CA ILE A 95 4.29 -3.91 18.12
C ILE A 95 5.59 -3.92 17.29
N SER A 96 6.46 -2.92 17.42
CA SER A 96 7.76 -2.87 16.73
C SER A 96 8.71 -3.99 17.18
N PHE A 97 8.60 -4.44 18.43
CA PHE A 97 9.31 -5.59 18.99
C PHE A 97 8.47 -6.88 19.01
N GLU A 98 7.39 -6.96 18.23
CA GLU A 98 6.56 -8.16 18.04
C GLU A 98 6.06 -8.79 19.36
N SER A 99 5.96 -7.96 20.42
CA SER A 99 5.63 -8.35 21.78
C SER A 99 4.11 -8.26 21.98
N TYR A 100 3.36 -9.10 21.27
CA TYR A 100 1.91 -8.95 21.12
C TYR A 100 1.14 -9.06 22.45
N ASP A 101 1.54 -9.94 23.38
CA ASP A 101 0.94 -9.98 24.73
C ASP A 101 1.05 -8.65 25.48
N VAL A 102 2.16 -7.91 25.27
CA VAL A 102 2.39 -6.59 25.87
C VAL A 102 1.52 -5.54 25.17
N ALA A 103 1.34 -5.65 23.85
CA ALA A 103 0.42 -4.81 23.09
C ALA A 103 -1.04 -5.01 23.56
N THR A 104 -1.47 -6.25 23.79
CA THR A 104 -2.78 -6.60 24.37
C THR A 104 -3.01 -5.90 25.71
N VAL A 105 -2.07 -6.03 26.65
CA VAL A 105 -2.15 -5.36 27.96
C VAL A 105 -2.21 -3.83 27.84
N LEU A 106 -1.47 -3.24 26.89
CA LEU A 106 -1.49 -1.80 26.64
C LEU A 106 -2.82 -1.32 26.03
N ILE A 107 -3.44 -2.12 25.15
CA ILE A 107 -4.78 -1.86 24.60
C ILE A 107 -5.83 -1.86 25.73
N ASP A 108 -5.81 -2.87 26.60
CA ASP A 108 -6.72 -2.97 27.76
C ASP A 108 -6.58 -1.76 28.72
N HIS A 109 -5.36 -1.26 28.88
CA HIS A 109 -5.06 -0.05 29.66
C HIS A 109 -5.18 1.26 28.87
N LYS A 110 -5.89 1.25 27.73
CA LYS A 110 -6.25 2.44 26.93
C LYS A 110 -5.04 3.21 26.38
N ALA A 111 -4.07 2.48 25.85
CA ALA A 111 -3.04 3.07 24.99
C ALA A 111 -3.65 3.65 23.70
N ASN A 112 -3.06 4.74 23.22
CA ASN A 112 -3.50 5.48 22.05
C ASN A 112 -3.12 4.72 20.78
N LEU A 113 -4.09 3.99 20.23
CA LEU A 113 -4.00 3.27 18.96
C LEU A 113 -3.63 4.20 17.79
N ASN A 114 -4.02 5.47 17.91
CA ASN A 114 -3.91 6.49 16.86
C ASN A 114 -2.69 7.40 17.05
N HIS A 115 -1.73 6.98 17.89
CA HIS A 115 -0.46 7.69 18.01
C HIS A 115 0.33 7.58 16.71
N VAL A 116 0.79 8.73 16.22
CA VAL A 116 1.60 8.87 15.00
C VAL A 116 3.07 8.89 15.44
N GLY A 117 3.76 7.76 15.24
CA GLY A 117 5.14 7.57 15.67
C GLY A 117 6.17 8.00 14.63
N LYS A 118 7.33 7.33 14.66
CA LYS A 118 8.38 7.53 13.64
C LYS A 118 7.81 7.28 12.23
N ASN A 119 8.31 8.04 11.27
CA ASN A 119 7.87 8.06 9.86
C ASN A 119 6.36 8.27 9.64
N GLY A 120 5.63 8.78 10.63
CA GLY A 120 4.17 8.98 10.52
C GLY A 120 3.36 7.69 10.71
N ASN A 121 4.00 6.58 11.06
CA ASN A 121 3.33 5.28 11.18
C ASN A 121 2.46 5.21 12.43
N THR A 122 1.24 4.68 12.27
CA THR A 122 0.38 4.23 13.37
C THR A 122 0.58 2.73 13.64
N VAL A 123 -0.06 2.22 14.69
CA VAL A 123 0.02 0.79 15.08
C VAL A 123 -0.27 -0.17 13.92
N LEU A 124 -1.31 0.10 13.12
CA LEU A 124 -1.70 -0.75 11.98
C LEU A 124 -0.69 -0.67 10.82
N HIS A 125 -0.03 0.47 10.60
CA HIS A 125 1.04 0.56 9.61
C HIS A 125 2.17 -0.42 9.96
N VAL A 126 2.61 -0.44 11.22
CA VAL A 126 3.71 -1.31 11.67
C VAL A 126 3.31 -2.80 11.64
N VAL A 127 2.07 -3.14 12.02
CA VAL A 127 1.56 -4.52 11.90
C VAL A 127 1.60 -5.02 10.45
N PHE A 128 1.22 -4.16 9.49
CA PHE A 128 1.17 -4.56 8.08
C PHE A 128 2.52 -4.42 7.36
N SER A 129 3.39 -3.46 7.71
CA SER A 129 4.71 -3.28 7.09
C SER A 129 5.77 -4.30 7.56
N LYS A 130 5.51 -5.09 8.60
CA LYS A 130 6.40 -6.16 9.06
C LYS A 130 6.43 -7.33 8.08
N GLU A 131 7.56 -7.52 7.38
CA GLU A 131 7.80 -8.73 6.61
C GLU A 131 8.11 -9.94 7.51
N GLN A 132 7.41 -11.05 7.25
CA GLN A 132 7.84 -12.37 7.71
C GLN A 132 9.06 -12.80 6.87
N ARG A 133 10.26 -12.77 7.44
CA ARG A 133 11.52 -13.05 6.71
C ARG A 133 11.60 -14.48 6.15
N ARG A 134 11.13 -14.67 4.91
CA ARG A 134 11.46 -15.82 4.06
C ARG A 134 11.78 -15.34 2.65
N MET A 135 12.90 -15.82 2.12
CA MET A 135 13.46 -15.41 0.84
C MET A 135 12.58 -15.85 -0.34
N VAL A 136 12.24 -14.92 -1.23
CA VAL A 136 12.17 -15.17 -2.68
C VAL A 136 12.87 -14.02 -3.40
N GLN A 137 13.87 -14.34 -4.22
CA GLN A 137 14.54 -13.33 -5.06
C GLN A 137 13.72 -13.11 -6.34
N HIS A 138 12.85 -12.10 -6.35
CA HIS A 138 12.24 -11.65 -7.61
C HIS A 138 11.86 -10.16 -7.72
N TYR A 139 11.86 -9.39 -6.63
CA TYR A 139 11.52 -7.96 -6.68
C TYR A 139 12.55 -7.02 -6.03
N SER A 140 13.70 -7.54 -5.59
CA SER A 140 14.80 -6.77 -4.95
C SER A 140 15.62 -5.92 -5.94
N TYR A 141 14.94 -5.31 -6.90
CA TYR A 141 15.46 -4.32 -7.85
C TYR A 141 14.69 -2.97 -7.75
N PHE A 142 13.61 -2.93 -6.95
CA PHE A 142 12.75 -1.75 -6.78
C PHE A 142 12.68 -1.21 -5.34
N ASP A 143 13.37 -1.83 -4.37
CA ASP A 143 13.29 -1.44 -2.95
C ASP A 143 14.04 -0.12 -2.62
N ASP A 144 14.99 0.30 -3.46
CA ASP A 144 15.81 1.52 -3.28
C ASP A 144 15.56 2.60 -4.35
N TYR A 145 14.60 2.41 -5.27
CA TYR A 145 14.24 3.39 -6.30
C TYR A 145 12.85 3.99 -6.03
N ASP A 146 12.63 5.27 -6.36
CA ASP A 146 11.28 5.84 -6.29
C ASP A 146 10.37 5.11 -7.28
N PHE A 147 9.12 4.90 -6.88
CA PHE A 147 8.22 3.83 -7.36
C PHE A 147 7.86 3.90 -8.87
N TYR A 148 8.31 4.94 -9.57
CA TYR A 148 8.10 5.16 -11.00
C TYR A 148 9.31 5.79 -11.73
N ASP A 149 10.48 5.89 -11.11
CA ASP A 149 11.64 6.57 -11.72
C ASP A 149 12.34 5.71 -12.78
N TYR A 150 12.22 4.38 -12.67
CA TYR A 150 12.65 3.40 -13.67
C TYR A 150 11.98 3.57 -15.05
N ILE A 151 10.91 4.37 -15.14
CA ILE A 151 10.14 4.61 -16.36
C ILE A 151 10.60 5.89 -17.09
N GLU A 152 11.40 6.76 -16.46
CA GLU A 152 11.74 8.09 -17.02
C GLU A 152 13.12 8.15 -17.73
N SER A 153 13.89 7.05 -17.76
CA SER A 153 15.24 7.00 -18.35
C SER A 153 15.31 6.23 -19.68
N ASP A 154 14.78 6.82 -20.76
CA ASP A 154 14.72 6.18 -22.10
C ASP A 154 16.05 6.18 -22.89
N ASP A 155 17.09 6.94 -22.48
CA ASP A 155 18.26 7.25 -23.34
C ASP A 155 19.56 6.42 -23.11
N ASP A 156 19.88 5.95 -21.90
CA ASP A 156 21.25 5.49 -21.53
C ASP A 156 21.46 3.96 -21.42
N MET A 157 20.58 3.14 -22.00
CA MET A 157 20.55 1.68 -21.74
C MET A 157 21.70 0.85 -22.39
N TYR A 158 22.59 1.45 -23.19
CA TYR A 158 23.41 0.70 -24.16
C TYR A 158 24.81 0.23 -23.68
N ASP A 159 25.41 0.82 -22.65
CA ASP A 159 26.85 0.65 -22.34
C ASP A 159 27.18 -0.20 -21.09
N MET A 160 26.22 -0.59 -20.25
CA MET A 160 26.52 -1.10 -18.90
C MET A 160 26.73 -2.63 -18.77
N TYR A 161 26.41 -3.43 -19.80
CA TYR A 161 26.32 -4.90 -19.68
C TYR A 161 27.39 -5.71 -20.44
N SER A 162 28.56 -5.14 -20.74
CA SER A 162 29.71 -5.91 -21.26
C SER A 162 30.57 -6.59 -20.19
N ASP A 163 30.73 -5.99 -19.01
CA ASP A 163 31.80 -6.34 -18.06
C ASP A 163 31.34 -6.45 -16.59
N SER A 164 30.74 -7.59 -16.20
CA SER A 164 30.74 -8.03 -14.79
C SER A 164 30.63 -9.54 -14.57
N SER A 165 31.27 -10.35 -15.41
CA SER A 165 31.58 -11.74 -15.02
C SER A 165 33.00 -11.83 -14.44
N SER A 166 33.11 -12.28 -13.19
CA SER A 166 34.34 -12.36 -12.37
C SER A 166 34.83 -11.03 -11.75
N ASN A 167 34.52 -10.81 -10.47
CA ASN A 167 35.50 -11.06 -9.39
C ASN A 167 34.88 -10.94 -7.99
N ALA A 168 35.63 -11.33 -6.97
CA ALA A 168 35.18 -11.35 -5.58
C ALA A 168 36.24 -10.76 -4.62
N PHE A 169 35.76 -10.38 -3.43
CA PHE A 169 36.48 -10.35 -2.14
C PHE A 169 37.36 -9.12 -1.77
N ILE A 170 37.14 -8.67 -0.52
CA ILE A 170 37.98 -7.79 0.35
C ILE A 170 38.10 -6.28 0.00
N GLY A 171 37.89 -5.41 1.00
CA GLY A 171 38.39 -4.03 1.00
C GLY A 171 37.77 -3.13 2.07
N GLU A 172 38.51 -2.76 3.12
CA GLU A 172 38.04 -1.93 4.24
C GLU A 172 38.08 -0.40 3.96
N SER A 173 37.36 0.34 4.81
CA SER A 173 37.73 1.66 5.38
C SER A 173 37.29 3.00 4.72
N GLU A 174 36.49 3.73 5.50
CA GLU A 174 36.66 5.13 5.95
C GLU A 174 36.62 6.37 5.00
N ARG A 175 35.75 7.30 5.46
CA ARG A 175 35.92 8.77 5.64
C ARG A 175 35.40 9.77 4.59
N ASP A 176 34.49 10.61 5.09
CA ASP A 176 34.41 12.07 5.03
C ASP A 176 34.54 12.79 3.66
N ASN A 177 33.53 13.60 3.29
CA ASN A 177 33.51 15.03 3.66
C ASN A 177 32.19 15.73 3.24
N ASP A 178 31.89 16.86 3.88
CA ASP A 178 30.77 17.76 3.52
C ASP A 178 30.96 18.45 2.16
N LYS A 179 29.85 18.83 1.50
CA LYS A 179 29.51 20.26 1.28
C LYS A 179 28.13 20.54 0.68
N ASP A 180 27.34 21.28 1.46
CA ASP A 180 26.89 22.64 1.13
C ASP A 180 26.30 22.91 -0.27
N CYS A 181 24.97 23.10 -0.33
CA CYS A 181 24.38 24.13 -1.18
C CYS A 181 23.00 24.58 -0.67
N THR A 182 22.89 25.86 -0.30
CA THR A 182 21.64 26.52 0.09
C THR A 182 20.72 26.80 -1.11
N LEU A 183 19.39 26.79 -0.94
CA LEU A 183 18.48 27.55 -1.82
C LEU A 183 17.16 27.99 -1.13
N GLN A 184 17.03 29.31 -1.01
CA GLN A 184 15.81 30.15 -1.01
C GLN A 184 14.50 29.64 -0.33
N ILE A 185 14.20 30.24 0.82
CA ILE A 185 12.82 30.50 1.27
C ILE A 185 12.28 31.66 0.43
N ASN A 186 11.08 31.53 -0.15
CA ASN A 186 10.33 32.64 -0.75
C ASN A 186 9.03 32.91 0.02
N ASP A 187 8.93 34.12 0.59
CA ASP A 187 7.66 34.67 1.08
C ASP A 187 6.66 34.84 -0.07
N THR A 188 5.40 34.43 0.14
CA THR A 188 4.26 35.20 -0.38
C THR A 188 3.19 35.32 0.70
N ARG A 189 2.76 36.56 0.96
CA ARG A 189 1.91 36.92 2.09
C ARG A 189 0.81 37.85 1.63
N THR A 190 -0.42 37.33 1.55
CA THR A 190 -1.57 38.10 1.04
C THR A 190 -2.82 37.87 1.90
N THR A 191 -3.05 38.78 2.86
CA THR A 191 -4.37 39.10 3.42
C THR A 191 -5.14 40.00 2.42
N ILE A 192 -6.45 40.31 2.44
CA ILE A 192 -7.61 40.23 3.38
C ILE A 192 -8.88 40.01 2.47
N THR A 193 -10.13 39.78 2.86
CA THR A 193 -10.99 39.97 4.08
C THR A 193 -11.63 38.61 4.49
N GLU A 194 -12.60 38.36 5.41
CA GLU A 194 -13.68 39.07 6.14
C GLU A 194 -14.91 39.45 5.25
N ILE A 195 -16.20 39.46 5.64
CA ILE A 195 -17.04 39.05 6.81
C ILE A 195 -18.53 39.03 6.28
N PRO A 196 -19.58 38.35 6.85
CA PRO A 196 -19.86 37.93 8.24
C PRO A 196 -20.34 36.44 8.36
N MET A 197 -21.36 36.15 9.20
CA MET A 197 -22.17 34.91 9.28
C MET A 197 -23.67 35.23 9.16
N THR A 198 -24.53 34.20 8.97
CA THR A 198 -25.93 34.19 9.47
C THR A 198 -26.37 32.77 9.85
N GLU A 199 -26.93 32.61 11.06
CA GLU A 199 -27.73 31.45 11.49
C GLU A 199 -29.23 31.73 11.20
N ASP A 200 -30.08 30.71 11.02
CA ASP A 200 -31.32 30.51 11.82
C ASP A 200 -32.30 29.40 11.32
N THR A 201 -32.82 28.65 12.31
CA THR A 201 -34.15 27.98 12.44
C THR A 201 -34.78 27.10 11.33
N ASP A 202 -34.75 25.78 11.59
CA ASP A 202 -35.91 24.88 11.87
C ASP A 202 -37.35 25.13 11.34
N GLN A 203 -37.96 24.03 10.82
CA GLN A 203 -39.36 23.54 11.04
C GLN A 203 -40.57 24.36 10.46
N GLU A 204 -41.76 23.82 10.12
CA GLU A 204 -42.32 22.44 10.08
C GLU A 204 -43.57 22.30 9.14
N THR A 205 -44.10 21.06 9.00
CA THR A 205 -45.50 20.66 8.60
C THR A 205 -46.07 20.78 7.17
N ASN A 206 -46.26 19.61 6.52
CA ASN A 206 -47.53 18.93 6.05
C ASN A 206 -48.60 19.67 5.17
N PRO A 207 -49.55 18.95 4.48
CA PRO A 207 -49.71 17.49 4.26
C PRO A 207 -50.10 17.07 2.80
N ASP A 208 -50.37 15.76 2.63
CA ASP A 208 -51.29 15.11 1.67
C ASP A 208 -51.16 15.32 0.13
N ILE A 209 -50.50 14.36 -0.54
CA ILE A 209 -51.05 13.71 -1.75
C ILE A 209 -50.91 12.18 -1.57
N LYS A 210 -51.96 11.43 -1.92
CA LYS A 210 -51.90 9.96 -2.06
C LYS A 210 -51.62 9.60 -3.51
N ASP A 211 -50.87 8.53 -3.72
CA ASP A 211 -51.17 7.60 -4.81
C ASP A 211 -50.79 6.17 -4.39
N ASP A 212 -51.60 5.19 -4.79
CA ASP A 212 -51.46 3.80 -4.36
C ASP A 212 -50.66 3.00 -5.42
N ASN A 213 -49.62 2.26 -5.01
CA ASN A 213 -49.11 1.09 -5.74
C ASN A 213 -48.25 0.18 -4.84
N ASP A 214 -48.60 -1.10 -4.77
CA ASP A 214 -47.88 -2.13 -4.00
C ASP A 214 -46.73 -2.75 -4.81
N THR A 215 -45.48 -2.45 -4.43
CA THR A 215 -44.31 -3.30 -4.72
C THR A 215 -43.41 -3.40 -3.50
N LYS A 216 -43.44 -4.54 -2.81
CA LYS A 216 -42.65 -4.75 -1.58
C LYS A 216 -42.06 -6.16 -1.43
N PRO A 217 -40.90 -6.43 -2.05
CA PRO A 217 -39.96 -7.44 -1.56
C PRO A 217 -38.65 -6.82 -0.99
N GLU A 218 -38.06 -5.87 -1.72
CA GLU A 218 -36.61 -5.55 -1.70
C GLU A 218 -36.02 -5.19 -0.34
N LYS A 219 -36.74 -4.45 0.51
CA LYS A 219 -36.26 -4.07 1.85
C LYS A 219 -36.25 -5.23 2.86
N THR A 220 -36.87 -6.36 2.52
CA THR A 220 -36.86 -7.59 3.33
C THR A 220 -35.79 -8.55 2.83
N GLU A 221 -35.67 -8.70 1.51
CA GLU A 221 -34.63 -9.53 0.89
C GLU A 221 -33.23 -8.98 1.17
N ASN A 222 -32.97 -7.68 1.00
CA ASN A 222 -31.65 -7.12 1.33
C ASN A 222 -31.29 -7.30 2.81
N LYS A 223 -32.29 -7.28 3.72
CA LYS A 223 -32.05 -7.55 5.14
C LYS A 223 -31.72 -9.03 5.39
N LEU A 224 -32.53 -9.95 4.84
CA LEU A 224 -32.27 -11.39 4.94
C LEU A 224 -30.93 -11.78 4.30
N LEU A 225 -30.58 -11.18 3.16
CA LEU A 225 -29.31 -11.36 2.49
C LEU A 225 -28.15 -10.87 3.36
N SER A 226 -28.22 -9.65 3.94
CA SER A 226 -27.20 -9.16 4.89
C SER A 226 -27.08 -10.03 6.14
N GLU A 227 -28.19 -10.59 6.61
CA GLU A 227 -28.23 -11.48 7.78
C GLU A 227 -27.80 -12.92 7.45
N GLU A 228 -27.84 -13.37 6.19
CA GLU A 228 -27.26 -14.65 5.78
C GLU A 228 -25.78 -14.53 5.41
N ILE A 229 -25.39 -13.42 4.77
CA ILE A 229 -23.98 -13.03 4.56
C ILE A 229 -23.27 -13.04 5.92
N CYS A 230 -23.69 -12.21 6.88
CA CYS A 230 -23.06 -12.13 8.21
C CYS A 230 -22.99 -13.48 8.97
N LYS A 231 -23.92 -14.42 8.72
CA LYS A 231 -23.89 -15.78 9.28
C LYS A 231 -22.92 -16.72 8.53
N ARG A 232 -22.78 -16.57 7.22
CA ARG A 232 -21.72 -17.22 6.43
C ARG A 232 -20.37 -16.67 6.83
N ASP A 233 -20.24 -15.36 7.03
CA ASP A 233 -18.97 -14.71 7.40
C ASP A 233 -18.51 -15.15 8.78
N ALA A 234 -19.41 -15.21 9.78
CA ALA A 234 -19.09 -15.79 11.08
C ALA A 234 -18.63 -17.27 11.00
N ALA A 235 -19.12 -18.02 10.01
CA ALA A 235 -18.67 -19.40 9.75
C ALA A 235 -17.35 -19.45 8.96
N SER A 236 -17.14 -18.55 8.00
CA SER A 236 -15.91 -18.39 7.22
C SER A 236 -14.76 -17.92 8.10
N ILE A 237 -14.97 -16.89 8.94
CA ILE A 237 -14.03 -16.41 9.96
C ILE A 237 -13.71 -17.54 10.94
N LYS A 238 -14.70 -18.34 11.37
CA LYS A 238 -14.42 -19.49 12.23
C LYS A 238 -13.60 -20.56 11.52
N THR A 239 -13.92 -20.87 10.26
CA THR A 239 -13.17 -21.87 9.47
C THR A 239 -11.75 -21.39 9.21
N ALA A 240 -11.57 -20.12 8.87
CA ALA A 240 -10.28 -19.46 8.77
C ALA A 240 -9.52 -19.59 10.10
N ASN A 241 -10.11 -19.23 11.24
CA ASN A 241 -9.48 -19.38 12.56
C ASN A 241 -9.09 -20.84 12.86
N ASP A 242 -9.94 -21.82 12.53
CA ASP A 242 -9.68 -23.25 12.73
C ASP A 242 -8.62 -23.82 11.73
N GLU A 243 -8.38 -23.15 10.60
CA GLU A 243 -7.31 -23.48 9.63
C GLU A 243 -5.99 -22.75 9.95
N ILE A 244 -6.03 -21.46 10.25
CA ILE A 244 -4.93 -20.57 10.64
C ILE A 244 -4.20 -21.12 11.88
N ARG A 245 -4.95 -21.72 12.82
CA ARG A 245 -4.44 -22.38 14.04
C ARG A 245 -3.41 -23.50 13.80
N LYS A 246 -3.15 -23.87 12.54
CA LYS A 246 -2.10 -24.82 12.12
C LYS A 246 -0.71 -24.16 11.98
N GLY A 247 -0.61 -22.82 11.97
CA GLY A 247 0.66 -22.07 11.83
C GLY A 247 0.80 -20.94 12.86
N LYS A 248 1.53 -21.19 13.95
CA LYS A 248 1.60 -20.31 15.14
C LYS A 248 1.87 -18.83 14.83
N ASP A 249 2.89 -18.56 14.02
CA ASP A 249 3.42 -17.19 13.86
C ASP A 249 2.57 -16.33 12.91
N MET A 250 1.62 -16.95 12.17
CA MET A 250 0.60 -16.24 11.40
C MET A 250 -0.58 -15.80 12.28
N CYS A 251 -0.96 -16.60 13.29
CA CYS A 251 -2.06 -16.28 14.20
C CYS A 251 -1.84 -14.92 14.89
N GLU A 252 -0.66 -14.70 15.48
CA GLU A 252 -0.42 -13.59 16.41
C GLU A 252 -0.51 -12.21 15.72
N VAL A 253 -0.06 -12.10 14.46
CA VAL A 253 -0.18 -10.88 13.63
C VAL A 253 -1.63 -10.58 13.27
N LEU A 254 -2.42 -11.62 12.96
CA LEU A 254 -3.84 -11.49 12.63
C LEU A 254 -4.67 -11.14 13.86
N GLU A 255 -4.40 -11.79 15.00
CA GLU A 255 -5.06 -11.57 16.28
C GLU A 255 -4.87 -10.12 16.76
N ILE A 256 -3.63 -9.59 16.75
CA ILE A 256 -3.40 -8.19 17.14
C ILE A 256 -4.01 -7.19 16.14
N ALA A 257 -3.98 -7.47 14.83
CA ALA A 257 -4.63 -6.62 13.83
C ALA A 257 -6.15 -6.52 14.08
N VAL A 258 -6.81 -7.66 14.30
CA VAL A 258 -8.24 -7.74 14.62
C VAL A 258 -8.55 -7.10 15.97
N GLN A 259 -7.70 -7.25 16.99
CA GLN A 259 -7.89 -6.56 18.28
C GLN A 259 -7.80 -5.03 18.13
N LEU A 260 -6.78 -4.52 17.43
CA LEU A 260 -6.61 -3.09 17.17
C LEU A 260 -7.79 -2.49 16.39
N MET A 261 -8.27 -3.19 15.36
CA MET A 261 -9.45 -2.77 14.59
C MET A 261 -10.74 -2.78 15.42
N ASN A 262 -10.92 -3.75 16.33
CA ASN A 262 -12.07 -3.76 17.24
C ASN A 262 -11.98 -2.73 18.36
N ALA A 263 -10.77 -2.36 18.80
CA ALA A 263 -10.52 -1.32 19.78
C ALA A 263 -10.65 0.10 19.20
N GLY A 264 -10.84 0.25 17.88
CA GLY A 264 -11.09 1.54 17.23
C GLY A 264 -9.84 2.25 16.70
N ALA A 265 -8.81 1.49 16.30
CA ALA A 265 -7.67 2.05 15.58
C ALA A 265 -8.11 2.69 14.24
N CYS A 266 -7.63 3.89 13.93
CA CYS A 266 -7.97 4.62 12.73
C CYS A 266 -7.31 3.99 11.49
N LEU A 267 -8.15 3.58 10.54
CA LEU A 267 -7.75 2.82 9.35
C LEU A 267 -7.26 3.70 8.19
N ASN A 268 -7.54 5.00 8.26
CA ASN A 268 -7.38 5.96 7.15
C ASN A 268 -6.41 7.12 7.48
N ILE A 269 -5.52 6.92 8.46
CA ILE A 269 -4.36 7.81 8.66
C ILE A 269 -3.32 7.46 7.59
N VAL A 270 -2.69 8.46 6.99
CA VAL A 270 -1.53 8.27 6.10
C VAL A 270 -0.21 8.54 6.84
N ASN A 271 0.81 7.76 6.54
CA ASN A 271 2.18 7.98 7.02
C ASN A 271 2.92 9.06 6.19
N LYS A 272 4.22 9.29 6.45
CA LYS A 272 5.02 10.29 5.70
C LYS A 272 5.24 9.92 4.23
N ASP A 273 5.20 8.62 3.92
CA ASP A 273 5.37 8.09 2.56
C ASP A 273 4.06 8.19 1.75
N GLY A 274 2.98 8.65 2.41
CA GLY A 274 1.64 8.80 1.84
C GLY A 274 0.83 7.51 1.83
N HIS A 275 1.29 6.44 2.49
CA HIS A 275 0.59 5.16 2.57
C HIS A 275 -0.38 5.11 3.74
N THR A 276 -1.53 4.46 3.54
CA THR A 276 -2.44 4.01 4.60
C THR A 276 -2.03 2.61 5.10
N PRO A 277 -2.57 2.13 6.24
CA PRO A 277 -2.45 0.73 6.64
C PRO A 277 -2.90 -0.26 5.56
N LEU A 278 -3.91 0.08 4.76
CA LEU A 278 -4.39 -0.73 3.63
C LEU A 278 -3.34 -0.82 2.51
N ASN A 279 -2.65 0.27 2.17
CA ASN A 279 -1.51 0.20 1.24
C ASN A 279 -0.39 -0.70 1.79
N CYS A 280 -0.08 -0.59 3.10
CA CYS A 280 0.92 -1.43 3.75
C CYS A 280 0.53 -2.92 3.76
N LEU A 281 -0.76 -3.25 3.88
CA LEU A 281 -1.26 -4.63 3.80
C LEU A 281 -1.08 -5.20 2.39
N ILE A 282 -1.47 -4.46 1.36
CA ILE A 282 -1.42 -4.92 -0.04
C ILE A 282 0.02 -5.15 -0.52
N LYS A 283 0.99 -4.37 0.00
CA LYS A 283 2.42 -4.55 -0.30
C LYS A 283 3.07 -5.77 0.38
N LYS A 284 2.36 -6.54 1.22
CA LYS A 284 2.90 -7.79 1.78
C LYS A 284 3.03 -8.87 0.69
N GLN A 285 4.11 -9.65 0.74
CA GLN A 285 4.28 -10.83 -0.13
C GLN A 285 3.35 -11.99 0.23
N ASP A 286 2.83 -12.03 1.47
CA ASP A 286 1.92 -13.09 1.94
C ASP A 286 0.46 -12.77 1.58
N THR A 287 0.03 -13.29 0.44
CA THR A 287 -1.37 -13.19 -0.02
C THR A 287 -2.37 -13.85 0.93
N THR A 288 -1.96 -14.82 1.76
CA THR A 288 -2.85 -15.47 2.75
C THR A 288 -3.25 -14.48 3.85
N THR A 289 -2.29 -13.70 4.35
CA THR A 289 -2.56 -12.61 5.29
C THR A 289 -3.41 -11.52 4.64
N ILE A 290 -3.19 -11.19 3.36
CA ILE A 290 -4.02 -10.21 2.64
C ILE A 290 -5.46 -10.72 2.52
N GLU A 291 -5.68 -11.92 2.00
CA GLU A 291 -7.01 -12.52 1.82
C GLU A 291 -7.78 -12.69 3.15
N ALA A 292 -7.09 -12.96 4.26
CA ALA A 292 -7.70 -13.07 5.58
C ALA A 292 -8.07 -11.71 6.23
N VAL A 293 -7.28 -10.65 6.01
CA VAL A 293 -7.46 -9.35 6.69
C VAL A 293 -8.27 -8.36 5.84
N LEU A 294 -8.10 -8.37 4.51
CA LEU A 294 -8.58 -7.32 3.62
C LEU A 294 -10.10 -7.09 3.70
N PRO A 295 -10.99 -8.12 3.64
CA PRO A 295 -12.42 -7.90 3.75
C PRO A 295 -12.79 -7.23 5.08
N TYR A 296 -12.20 -7.70 6.18
CA TYR A 296 -12.46 -7.17 7.52
C TYR A 296 -11.98 -5.72 7.69
N LEU A 297 -10.84 -5.38 7.10
CA LEU A 297 -10.31 -4.01 7.10
C LEU A 297 -11.23 -3.04 6.33
N LEU A 298 -11.80 -3.50 5.21
CA LEU A 298 -12.75 -2.75 4.39
C LEU A 298 -14.13 -2.62 5.07
N GLU A 299 -14.68 -3.72 5.61
CA GLU A 299 -15.92 -3.74 6.43
C GLU A 299 -15.87 -2.74 7.60
N LYS A 300 -14.70 -2.56 8.22
CA LYS A 300 -14.48 -1.62 9.33
C LYS A 300 -14.34 -0.16 8.89
N GLY A 301 -14.43 0.13 7.59
CA GLY A 301 -14.42 1.49 7.02
C GLY A 301 -13.03 1.98 6.59
N SER A 302 -12.10 1.08 6.22
CA SER A 302 -10.90 1.50 5.52
C SER A 302 -11.24 1.94 4.10
N ASP A 303 -10.73 3.09 3.66
CA ASP A 303 -11.04 3.66 2.34
C ASP A 303 -10.12 3.05 1.27
N PRO A 304 -10.64 2.26 0.30
CA PRO A 304 -9.85 1.70 -0.79
C PRO A 304 -9.35 2.74 -1.81
N ASN A 305 -9.67 4.03 -1.62
CA ASN A 305 -9.39 5.13 -2.54
C ASN A 305 -8.39 6.17 -1.98
N LEU A 306 -7.67 5.81 -0.92
CA LEU A 306 -6.77 6.69 -0.17
C LEU A 306 -5.31 6.20 -0.20
N GLY A 307 -4.36 7.16 -0.28
CA GLY A 307 -2.91 6.94 -0.22
C GLY A 307 -2.19 7.09 -1.57
N LYS A 308 -0.86 7.35 -1.52
CA LYS A 308 0.02 7.72 -2.66
C LYS A 308 -0.16 6.82 -3.88
N ASP A 309 -0.09 5.51 -3.65
CA ASP A 309 -0.01 4.50 -4.71
C ASP A 309 -1.38 3.88 -5.07
N LEU A 310 -2.45 4.29 -4.37
CA LEU A 310 -3.84 3.77 -4.42
C LEU A 310 -3.99 2.23 -4.28
N PRO A 311 -4.76 1.73 -3.28
CA PRO A 311 -4.94 0.29 -3.04
C PRO A 311 -5.19 -0.58 -4.28
N LEU A 312 -6.06 -0.13 -5.19
CA LEU A 312 -6.38 -0.87 -6.42
C LEU A 312 -5.23 -0.91 -7.44
N ILE A 313 -4.49 0.19 -7.59
CA ILE A 313 -3.33 0.26 -8.51
C ILE A 313 -2.17 -0.58 -7.96
N ALA A 314 -1.93 -0.53 -6.65
CA ALA A 314 -0.94 -1.39 -5.99
C ALA A 314 -1.26 -2.89 -6.18
N ALA A 315 -2.52 -3.30 -6.00
CA ALA A 315 -2.95 -4.68 -6.23
C ALA A 315 -2.81 -5.10 -7.71
N ALA A 316 -3.11 -4.18 -8.63
CA ALA A 316 -3.03 -4.37 -10.08
C ALA A 316 -1.58 -4.48 -10.61
N PHE A 317 -0.63 -3.76 -10.01
CA PHE A 317 0.80 -3.83 -10.30
C PHE A 317 1.46 -5.10 -9.75
N LEU A 318 1.05 -5.54 -8.56
CA LEU A 318 1.59 -6.71 -7.86
C LEU A 318 0.99 -8.06 -8.34
N ASP A 319 0.30 -8.08 -9.48
CA ASP A 319 -0.39 -9.26 -10.04
C ASP A 319 -1.43 -9.92 -9.11
N GLN A 320 -1.93 -9.21 -8.09
CA GLN A 320 -2.81 -9.76 -7.07
C GLN A 320 -4.28 -9.81 -7.54
N THR A 321 -4.63 -10.82 -8.34
CA THR A 321 -5.97 -10.98 -8.92
C THR A 321 -7.09 -10.99 -7.86
N MET A 322 -6.90 -11.68 -6.73
CA MET A 322 -7.92 -11.77 -5.67
C MET A 322 -8.04 -10.48 -4.87
N THR A 323 -6.93 -9.83 -4.52
CA THR A 323 -6.90 -8.49 -3.90
C THR A 323 -7.61 -7.45 -4.76
N THR A 324 -7.32 -7.43 -6.06
CA THR A 324 -7.97 -6.53 -7.04
C THR A 324 -9.49 -6.72 -7.03
N LYS A 325 -9.95 -7.98 -7.08
CA LYS A 325 -11.38 -8.31 -7.03
C LYS A 325 -12.04 -7.82 -5.74
N MET A 326 -11.46 -8.16 -4.59
CA MET A 326 -12.02 -7.77 -3.29
C MET A 326 -12.10 -6.25 -3.11
N LEU A 327 -11.10 -5.50 -3.57
CA LEU A 327 -11.13 -4.03 -3.52
C LEU A 327 -12.28 -3.44 -4.34
N LEU A 328 -12.51 -3.93 -5.56
CA LEU A 328 -13.63 -3.50 -6.40
C LEU A 328 -14.99 -3.87 -5.79
N GLU A 329 -15.10 -5.08 -5.23
CA GLU A 329 -16.32 -5.53 -4.53
C GLU A 329 -16.65 -4.70 -3.27
N HIS A 330 -15.69 -3.94 -2.73
CA HIS A 330 -15.85 -3.05 -1.58
C HIS A 330 -15.75 -1.54 -1.93
N GLY A 331 -15.92 -1.18 -3.21
CA GLY A 331 -16.04 0.23 -3.62
C GLY A 331 -14.72 0.96 -3.85
N ALA A 332 -13.67 0.26 -4.30
CA ALA A 332 -12.58 0.90 -5.01
C ALA A 332 -13.07 1.53 -6.33
N ASP A 333 -12.78 2.82 -6.51
CA ASP A 333 -13.02 3.57 -7.74
C ASP A 333 -12.07 3.05 -8.84
N VAL A 334 -12.66 2.30 -9.78
CA VAL A 334 -11.95 1.52 -10.80
C VAL A 334 -11.09 2.38 -11.74
N ASP A 335 -11.52 3.62 -11.98
CA ASP A 335 -10.87 4.59 -12.86
C ASP A 335 -10.11 5.69 -12.09
N ARG A 336 -9.92 5.52 -10.78
CA ARG A 336 -9.18 6.47 -9.95
C ARG A 336 -7.73 6.58 -10.42
N LYS A 337 -7.31 7.81 -10.76
CA LYS A 337 -5.94 8.12 -11.18
C LYS A 337 -5.01 8.38 -9.98
N ASN A 338 -3.78 7.86 -10.06
CA ASN A 338 -2.68 8.23 -9.14
C ASN A 338 -2.08 9.62 -9.47
N SER A 339 -1.02 10.02 -8.77
CA SER A 339 -0.32 11.29 -9.02
C SER A 339 0.38 11.40 -10.38
N LYS A 340 0.74 10.26 -11.01
CA LYS A 340 1.23 10.21 -12.41
C LYS A 340 0.07 10.02 -13.42
N GLY A 341 -1.19 10.09 -13.01
CA GLY A 341 -2.34 9.99 -13.91
C GLY A 341 -2.73 8.56 -14.35
N HIS A 342 -2.10 7.50 -13.85
CA HIS A 342 -2.40 6.11 -14.25
C HIS A 342 -3.62 5.60 -13.47
N THR A 343 -4.51 4.84 -14.12
CA THR A 343 -5.58 4.05 -13.47
C THR A 343 -5.10 2.62 -13.25
N ALA A 344 -5.87 1.81 -12.51
CA ALA A 344 -5.54 0.41 -12.32
C ALA A 344 -5.47 -0.37 -13.64
N LEU A 345 -6.35 -0.05 -14.60
CA LEU A 345 -6.34 -0.63 -15.94
C LEU A 345 -5.10 -0.22 -16.73
N THR A 346 -4.74 1.07 -16.77
CA THR A 346 -3.55 1.50 -17.54
C THR A 346 -2.27 0.87 -16.97
N THR A 347 -2.14 0.78 -15.64
CA THR A 347 -0.99 0.12 -15.00
C THR A 347 -0.92 -1.38 -15.32
N THR A 348 -2.04 -2.13 -15.31
CA THR A 348 -2.01 -3.56 -15.70
C THR A 348 -1.64 -3.77 -17.17
N LEU A 349 -2.04 -2.85 -18.06
CA LEU A 349 -1.73 -2.93 -19.49
C LEU A 349 -0.29 -2.48 -19.81
N GLU A 350 0.23 -1.49 -19.09
CA GLU A 350 1.61 -1.02 -19.16
C GLU A 350 2.59 -2.14 -18.79
N VAL A 351 2.39 -2.82 -17.66
CA VAL A 351 3.28 -3.91 -17.24
C VAL A 351 3.02 -5.24 -17.95
N TYR A 352 1.99 -5.34 -18.81
CA TYR A 352 1.30 -6.60 -19.13
C TYR A 352 2.24 -7.78 -19.48
N CYS A 353 3.20 -7.59 -20.39
CA CYS A 353 4.15 -8.62 -20.83
C CYS A 353 5.51 -8.67 -20.09
N HIS A 354 5.71 -7.90 -19.01
CA HIS A 354 6.97 -7.88 -18.22
C HIS A 354 7.27 -9.15 -17.39
N SER A 355 6.46 -10.21 -17.48
CA SER A 355 6.50 -11.33 -16.53
C SER A 355 6.38 -12.70 -17.20
N THR A 356 6.57 -13.75 -16.40
CA THR A 356 6.49 -15.16 -16.81
C THR A 356 5.12 -15.52 -17.43
N LYS A 357 5.03 -16.69 -18.09
CA LYS A 357 3.76 -17.23 -18.61
C LYS A 357 2.63 -17.38 -17.56
N ALA A 358 2.95 -17.36 -16.27
CA ALA A 358 1.94 -17.29 -15.20
C ALA A 358 1.39 -15.86 -15.04
N GLY A 359 2.26 -14.86 -15.02
CA GLY A 359 1.91 -13.43 -14.94
C GLY A 359 0.91 -13.00 -16.03
N LEU A 360 1.14 -13.41 -17.28
CA LEU A 360 0.21 -13.17 -18.40
C LEU A 360 -1.23 -13.63 -18.12
N ARG A 361 -1.41 -14.74 -17.38
CA ARG A 361 -2.74 -15.26 -17.02
C ARG A 361 -3.38 -14.48 -15.87
N TYR A 362 -2.60 -14.10 -14.86
CA TYR A 362 -3.08 -13.26 -13.75
C TYR A 362 -3.49 -11.87 -14.23
N ARG A 363 -2.68 -11.25 -15.10
CA ARG A 363 -2.93 -9.93 -15.69
C ARG A 363 -4.14 -9.91 -16.61
N LYS A 364 -4.30 -10.92 -17.48
CA LYS A 364 -5.54 -11.12 -18.25
C LYS A 364 -6.76 -11.20 -17.32
N GLY A 365 -6.66 -11.94 -16.22
CA GLY A 365 -7.71 -12.02 -15.20
C GLY A 365 -8.00 -10.68 -14.50
N ILE A 366 -6.96 -9.89 -14.21
CA ILE A 366 -7.07 -8.54 -13.62
C ILE A 366 -7.76 -7.58 -14.60
N VAL A 367 -7.37 -7.54 -15.88
CA VAL A 367 -8.04 -6.74 -16.91
C VAL A 367 -9.50 -7.16 -17.07
N ASP A 368 -9.79 -8.47 -17.07
CA ASP A 368 -11.16 -8.99 -17.14
C ASP A 368 -12.02 -8.55 -15.94
N ILE A 369 -11.44 -8.53 -14.74
CA ILE A 369 -12.09 -8.07 -13.50
C ILE A 369 -12.32 -6.55 -13.54
N GLN A 370 -11.31 -5.76 -13.94
CA GLN A 370 -11.40 -4.30 -14.05
C GLN A 370 -12.47 -3.88 -15.07
N LEU A 371 -12.43 -4.42 -16.28
CA LEU A 371 -13.43 -4.14 -17.32
C LEU A 371 -14.83 -4.58 -16.88
N SER A 372 -14.96 -5.73 -16.21
CA SER A 372 -16.26 -6.19 -15.64
C SER A 372 -16.78 -5.30 -14.51
N ALA A 373 -15.89 -4.61 -13.79
CA ALA A 373 -16.24 -3.59 -12.80
C ALA A 373 -16.50 -2.20 -13.41
N GLY A 374 -16.40 -2.05 -14.74
CA GLY A 374 -16.71 -0.82 -15.46
C GLY A 374 -15.50 0.06 -15.81
N ALA A 375 -14.27 -0.44 -15.69
CA ALA A 375 -13.06 0.31 -16.06
C ALA A 375 -13.16 0.85 -17.50
N SER A 376 -12.95 2.16 -17.65
CA SER A 376 -13.01 2.81 -18.96
C SER A 376 -11.77 2.51 -19.79
N ALA A 377 -11.96 1.71 -20.84
CA ALA A 377 -10.94 1.43 -21.86
C ALA A 377 -10.59 2.64 -22.75
N THR A 378 -11.07 3.84 -22.42
CA THR A 378 -10.75 5.10 -23.12
C THR A 378 -9.80 6.01 -22.34
N PHE A 379 -9.51 5.73 -21.07
CA PHE A 379 -8.61 6.57 -20.28
C PHE A 379 -7.15 6.41 -20.70
N GLN A 380 -6.51 7.55 -20.94
CA GLN A 380 -5.08 7.64 -21.21
C GLN A 380 -4.27 7.56 -19.90
N ASP A 381 -2.99 7.22 -19.96
CA ASP A 381 -2.04 7.26 -18.83
C ASP A 381 -1.59 8.70 -18.49
N GLY A 382 -0.44 8.86 -17.81
CA GLY A 382 0.19 10.15 -17.55
C GLY A 382 0.85 10.80 -18.77
N ASN A 383 1.14 10.00 -19.79
CA ASN A 383 1.84 10.34 -21.03
C ASN A 383 0.88 10.47 -22.21
N GLU A 384 -0.42 10.60 -21.93
CA GLU A 384 -1.54 10.62 -22.89
C GLU A 384 -1.68 9.34 -23.76
N LYS A 385 -1.04 8.22 -23.40
CA LYS A 385 -1.06 6.97 -24.18
C LYS A 385 -2.38 6.21 -24.04
N ASN A 386 -2.94 5.79 -25.18
CA ASN A 386 -4.15 4.96 -25.31
C ASN A 386 -3.94 3.54 -24.70
N PRO A 387 -4.90 2.96 -23.96
CA PRO A 387 -4.84 1.59 -23.44
C PRO A 387 -4.44 0.50 -24.46
N LEU A 388 -4.84 0.65 -25.72
CA LEU A 388 -4.42 -0.24 -26.81
C LEU A 388 -2.90 -0.13 -27.08
N ILE A 389 -2.37 1.10 -27.11
CA ILE A 389 -0.95 1.38 -27.34
C ILE A 389 -0.11 0.90 -26.15
N LEU A 390 -0.57 1.08 -24.91
CA LEU A 390 0.10 0.55 -23.70
C LEU A 390 0.26 -0.97 -23.77
N LEU A 391 -0.84 -1.68 -24.02
CA LEU A 391 -0.85 -3.14 -24.13
C LEU A 391 0.11 -3.65 -25.23
N ILE A 392 0.10 -3.01 -26.40
CA ILE A 392 0.97 -3.36 -27.52
C ILE A 392 2.44 -3.04 -27.20
N ASN A 393 2.74 -1.90 -26.57
CA ASN A 393 4.12 -1.53 -26.19
C ASN A 393 4.72 -2.41 -25.09
N SER A 394 3.91 -2.96 -24.18
CA SER A 394 4.39 -3.91 -23.17
C SER A 394 5.09 -5.13 -23.79
N VAL A 395 4.71 -5.52 -25.02
CA VAL A 395 5.30 -6.65 -25.77
C VAL A 395 6.77 -6.39 -26.09
N LYS A 396 7.12 -5.19 -26.57
CA LYS A 396 8.49 -4.78 -26.91
C LYS A 396 9.42 -4.78 -25.70
N GLN A 397 8.89 -4.48 -24.52
CA GLN A 397 9.62 -4.48 -23.26
C GLN A 397 9.82 -5.89 -22.67
N SER A 398 9.29 -6.94 -23.31
CA SER A 398 9.46 -8.32 -22.86
C SER A 398 10.73 -8.96 -23.41
N GLU A 399 11.77 -9.08 -22.57
CA GLU A 399 13.02 -9.81 -22.88
C GLU A 399 12.78 -11.24 -23.42
N ASN A 400 11.62 -11.83 -23.11
CA ASN A 400 11.27 -13.21 -23.39
C ASN A 400 10.32 -13.41 -24.60
N TYR A 401 10.20 -12.41 -25.49
CA TYR A 401 9.37 -12.48 -26.71
C TYR A 401 9.56 -13.81 -27.48
N TYR A 402 10.82 -14.14 -27.81
CA TYR A 402 11.20 -15.35 -28.58
C TYR A 402 10.86 -16.69 -27.89
N TYR A 403 10.78 -16.73 -26.55
CA TYR A 403 10.49 -17.96 -25.79
C TYR A 403 9.00 -18.16 -25.47
N THR A 404 8.16 -17.17 -25.77
CA THR A 404 6.74 -17.16 -25.35
C THR A 404 5.74 -16.82 -26.45
N GLY A 405 6.16 -16.12 -27.51
CA GLY A 405 5.45 -15.74 -28.74
C GLY A 405 3.98 -16.15 -28.85
N TYR A 406 3.72 -17.36 -29.34
CA TYR A 406 2.35 -17.81 -29.68
C TYR A 406 1.34 -17.75 -28.50
N ASP A 407 1.77 -18.02 -27.26
CA ASP A 407 0.88 -17.84 -26.11
C ASP A 407 0.63 -16.35 -25.84
N MET A 408 1.66 -15.51 -25.97
CA MET A 408 1.59 -14.07 -25.73
C MET A 408 0.68 -13.37 -26.77
N GLU A 409 0.89 -13.62 -28.06
CA GLU A 409 0.08 -13.05 -29.15
C GLU A 409 -1.41 -13.34 -28.95
N VAL A 410 -1.77 -14.56 -28.55
CA VAL A 410 -3.17 -14.93 -28.24
C VAL A 410 -3.70 -14.14 -27.05
N HIS A 411 -2.95 -14.05 -25.94
CA HIS A 411 -3.41 -13.30 -24.75
C HIS A 411 -3.50 -11.79 -25.01
N VAL A 412 -2.62 -11.22 -25.85
CA VAL A 412 -2.65 -9.80 -26.24
C VAL A 412 -3.82 -9.53 -27.20
N SER A 413 -3.99 -10.33 -28.25
CA SER A 413 -5.08 -10.14 -29.23
C SER A 413 -6.48 -10.35 -28.65
N GLU A 414 -6.66 -11.32 -27.75
CA GLU A 414 -7.92 -11.47 -27.00
C GLU A 414 -8.19 -10.25 -26.09
N THR A 415 -7.15 -9.60 -25.57
CA THR A 415 -7.30 -8.44 -24.67
C THR A 415 -7.52 -7.14 -25.45
N VAL A 416 -6.86 -6.95 -26.60
CA VAL A 416 -7.20 -5.90 -27.59
C VAL A 416 -8.67 -6.00 -28.00
N SER A 417 -9.15 -7.21 -28.30
CA SER A 417 -10.56 -7.45 -28.65
C SER A 417 -11.52 -7.00 -27.53
N LYS A 418 -11.15 -7.23 -26.27
CA LYS A 418 -11.95 -6.80 -25.10
C LYS A 418 -11.89 -5.30 -24.86
N LEU A 419 -10.73 -4.67 -25.03
CA LEU A 419 -10.60 -3.20 -24.89
C LEU A 419 -11.47 -2.49 -25.93
N ILE A 420 -11.41 -2.89 -27.19
CA ILE A 420 -12.27 -2.37 -28.27
C ILE A 420 -13.75 -2.66 -27.96
N GLY A 421 -14.07 -3.87 -27.49
CA GLY A 421 -15.42 -4.24 -27.03
C GLY A 421 -15.96 -3.42 -25.85
N ASN A 422 -15.08 -2.79 -25.07
CA ASN A 422 -15.39 -1.85 -23.99
C ASN A 422 -15.15 -0.37 -24.39
N GLY A 423 -15.09 -0.09 -25.71
CA GLY A 423 -15.09 1.28 -26.24
C GLY A 423 -13.73 1.91 -26.52
N ALA A 424 -12.61 1.17 -26.40
CA ALA A 424 -11.31 1.70 -26.80
C ALA A 424 -11.28 2.00 -28.31
N ASP A 425 -11.01 3.27 -28.66
CA ASP A 425 -10.90 3.70 -30.06
C ASP A 425 -9.54 3.28 -30.66
N PRO A 426 -9.51 2.44 -31.72
CA PRO A 426 -8.27 2.06 -32.39
C PRO A 426 -7.60 3.20 -33.18
N ASN A 427 -8.29 4.34 -33.35
CA ASN A 427 -7.78 5.54 -34.03
C ASN A 427 -7.33 6.64 -33.07
N SER A 428 -7.52 6.47 -31.76
CA SER A 428 -7.14 7.48 -30.77
C SER A 428 -5.62 7.53 -30.61
N THR A 429 -5.03 8.61 -31.11
CA THR A 429 -3.59 8.92 -31.21
C THR A 429 -3.29 10.23 -30.47
N PRO A 430 -3.28 10.26 -29.11
CA PRO A 430 -3.52 11.52 -28.38
C PRO A 430 -2.35 12.50 -28.47
N THR A 431 -1.11 12.03 -28.32
CA THR A 431 0.09 12.84 -28.57
C THR A 431 0.29 13.12 -30.06
N GLY A 432 -0.38 12.38 -30.94
CA GLY A 432 -0.20 12.40 -32.40
C GLY A 432 1.05 11.68 -32.92
N GLU A 433 1.82 11.00 -32.06
CA GLU A 433 2.96 10.17 -32.50
C GLU A 433 2.49 8.87 -33.13
N ASP A 434 2.09 7.88 -32.32
CA ASP A 434 1.94 6.50 -32.76
C ASP A 434 0.46 6.10 -32.92
N SER A 435 0.13 5.40 -34.01
CA SER A 435 -1.16 4.70 -34.14
C SER A 435 -1.05 3.26 -33.65
N ALA A 436 -2.04 2.77 -32.90
CA ALA A 436 -2.11 1.38 -32.44
C ALA A 436 -1.97 0.36 -33.60
N LEU A 437 -2.46 0.70 -34.79
CA LEU A 437 -2.29 -0.10 -36.01
C LEU A 437 -0.85 -0.13 -36.51
N ILE A 438 -0.13 0.99 -36.42
CA ILE A 438 1.26 1.11 -36.88
C ILE A 438 2.20 0.39 -35.90
N VAL A 439 2.05 0.62 -34.60
CA VAL A 439 2.83 -0.10 -33.56
C VAL A 439 2.63 -1.62 -33.67
N ALA A 440 1.39 -2.09 -33.88
CA ALA A 440 1.11 -3.52 -34.08
C ALA A 440 1.78 -4.11 -35.34
N VAL A 441 1.98 -3.30 -36.39
CA VAL A 441 2.73 -3.71 -37.59
C VAL A 441 4.24 -3.71 -37.34
N GLU A 442 4.79 -2.70 -36.67
CA GLU A 442 6.23 -2.64 -36.38
C GLU A 442 6.69 -3.78 -35.45
N TYR A 443 5.81 -4.30 -34.59
CA TYR A 443 6.07 -5.50 -33.77
C TYR A 443 5.57 -6.81 -34.39
N THR A 444 5.21 -6.80 -35.68
CA THR A 444 4.74 -7.94 -36.49
C THR A 444 3.58 -8.76 -35.89
N LEU A 445 2.75 -8.14 -35.03
CA LEU A 445 1.63 -8.76 -34.31
C LEU A 445 0.40 -8.96 -35.20
N LEU A 446 0.52 -9.83 -36.22
CA LEU A 446 -0.51 -10.07 -37.24
C LEU A 446 -1.93 -10.33 -36.69
N PRO A 447 -2.14 -11.05 -35.55
CA PRO A 447 -3.47 -11.19 -34.97
C PRO A 447 -4.07 -9.85 -34.49
N VAL A 448 -3.24 -8.98 -33.90
CA VAL A 448 -3.64 -7.65 -33.41
C VAL A 448 -3.92 -6.71 -34.58
N VAL A 449 -3.03 -6.66 -35.58
CA VAL A 449 -3.20 -5.87 -36.81
C VAL A 449 -4.54 -6.21 -37.48
N LYS A 450 -4.87 -7.50 -37.56
CA LYS A 450 -6.13 -7.97 -38.12
C LYS A 450 -7.34 -7.44 -37.33
N ILE A 451 -7.34 -7.56 -36.00
CA ILE A 451 -8.45 -7.10 -35.15
C ILE A 451 -8.65 -5.59 -35.26
N LEU A 452 -7.57 -4.80 -35.30
CA LEU A 452 -7.63 -3.35 -35.46
C LEU A 452 -8.26 -2.96 -36.81
N LEU A 453 -7.88 -3.62 -37.91
CA LEU A 453 -8.47 -3.40 -39.23
C LEU A 453 -9.95 -3.85 -39.29
N GLU A 454 -10.30 -4.99 -38.68
CA GLU A 454 -11.69 -5.45 -38.55
C GLU A 454 -12.53 -4.50 -37.66
N SER A 455 -11.87 -3.71 -36.79
CA SER A 455 -12.47 -2.68 -35.93
C SER A 455 -12.40 -1.26 -36.50
N CYS A 456 -12.14 -1.11 -37.80
CA CYS A 456 -12.06 0.17 -38.53
C CYS A 456 -10.94 1.12 -38.06
N ALA A 457 -9.75 0.60 -37.78
CA ALA A 457 -8.52 1.41 -37.73
C ALA A 457 -8.17 2.01 -39.10
N ASP A 458 -7.78 3.29 -39.15
CA ASP A 458 -7.44 3.99 -40.39
C ASP A 458 -6.04 3.61 -40.90
N ILE A 459 -6.05 2.76 -41.92
CA ILE A 459 -4.87 2.34 -42.70
C ILE A 459 -4.13 3.52 -43.37
N ASN A 460 -4.73 4.72 -43.46
CA ASN A 460 -4.16 5.92 -44.06
C ASN A 460 -3.68 6.96 -43.03
N HIS A 461 -3.78 6.68 -41.73
CA HIS A 461 -3.34 7.61 -40.69
C HIS A 461 -1.89 8.06 -40.90
N LEU A 462 -1.61 9.35 -40.69
CA LEU A 462 -0.29 9.95 -40.86
C LEU A 462 0.23 10.44 -39.51
N GLU A 463 1.32 9.83 -39.05
CA GLU A 463 2.05 10.20 -37.83
C GLU A 463 2.78 11.55 -38.00
N LYS A 464 3.31 12.14 -36.90
CA LYS A 464 4.12 13.39 -36.95
C LYS A 464 5.30 13.34 -37.94
N ASN A 465 5.85 12.16 -38.18
CA ASN A 465 6.96 11.91 -39.09
C ASN A 465 6.54 11.90 -40.59
N GLY A 466 5.23 11.99 -40.89
CA GLY A 466 4.67 11.95 -42.24
C GLY A 466 4.49 10.54 -42.82
N GLN A 467 4.64 9.49 -42.02
CA GLN A 467 4.55 8.10 -42.41
C GLN A 467 3.19 7.50 -42.04
N ASN A 468 2.85 6.39 -42.69
CA ASN A 468 1.67 5.58 -42.41
C ASN A 468 2.07 4.10 -42.37
N VAL A 469 1.12 3.22 -42.02
CA VAL A 469 1.37 1.78 -41.82
C VAL A 469 2.12 1.10 -42.97
N VAL A 470 1.92 1.53 -44.23
CA VAL A 470 2.62 0.97 -45.39
C VAL A 470 4.13 1.24 -45.36
N HIS A 471 4.55 2.39 -44.82
CA HIS A 471 5.97 2.70 -44.64
C HIS A 471 6.60 1.84 -43.53
N SER A 472 5.85 1.57 -42.46
CA SER A 472 6.29 0.71 -41.37
C SER A 472 6.36 -0.77 -41.74
N CYS A 473 5.48 -1.28 -42.62
CA CYS A 473 5.60 -2.64 -43.18
C CYS A 473 7.00 -2.92 -43.77
N PHE A 474 7.55 -1.98 -44.54
CA PHE A 474 8.89 -2.12 -45.13
C PHE A 474 10.02 -2.03 -44.09
N ARG A 475 9.80 -1.34 -42.95
CA ARG A 475 10.76 -1.34 -41.82
C ARG A 475 10.76 -2.67 -41.06
N SER A 476 9.60 -3.30 -40.86
CA SER A 476 9.52 -4.62 -40.24
C SER A 476 10.24 -5.67 -41.08
N GLU A 477 10.06 -5.67 -42.40
CA GLU A 477 10.78 -6.58 -43.31
C GLU A 477 12.31 -6.39 -43.24
N GLU A 478 12.82 -5.14 -43.22
CA GLU A 478 14.25 -4.88 -43.02
C GLU A 478 14.78 -5.33 -41.65
N ASN A 479 13.95 -5.33 -40.61
CA ASN A 479 14.35 -5.77 -39.27
C ASN A 479 14.35 -7.31 -39.16
N ASP A 480 13.35 -7.99 -39.73
CA ASP A 480 13.32 -9.47 -39.79
C ASP A 480 14.51 -10.02 -40.57
N GLU A 481 14.86 -9.43 -41.73
CA GLU A 481 16.07 -9.83 -42.48
C GLU A 481 17.37 -9.63 -41.66
N ARG A 482 17.43 -8.64 -40.78
CA ARG A 482 18.59 -8.40 -39.90
C ARG A 482 18.62 -9.34 -38.70
N GLN A 483 17.47 -9.79 -38.19
CA GLN A 483 17.39 -10.75 -37.09
C GLN A 483 17.70 -12.18 -37.56
N TYR A 484 17.23 -12.59 -38.73
CA TYR A 484 17.52 -13.92 -39.31
C TYR A 484 18.99 -14.12 -39.75
N ASN A 485 19.82 -13.09 -39.68
CA ASN A 485 21.24 -13.10 -40.08
C ASN A 485 22.22 -12.86 -38.90
N ARG A 486 21.83 -13.22 -37.66
CA ARG A 486 22.69 -13.19 -36.46
C ARG A 486 22.81 -14.55 -35.77
#